data_AF-A0A2R6NUS9-F1
#
_entry.id   AF-A0A2R6NUS9-F1
#
_cell.length_a   1.000
_cell.length_b   1.000
_cell.length_c   1.000
_cell.angle_alpha   90.00
_cell.angle_beta   90.00
_cell.angle_gamma   90.00
#
_symmetry.space_group_name_H-M   'P 1'
#
loop_
_entity.id
_entity.type
_entity.pdbx_description
1 polymer ?
#
loop_
_entity_poly.entity_id
_entity_poly.type
_entity_poly.pdbx_seq_one_letter_code
_entity_poly.pdbx_strand_id
1 'polypeptide(L)'
;MSDSPLLSTTQWSSEYVGWHDRSAPHRSPDDFTPTRDAFVFAVLRNAPADPNGFTLALFTPNIAIDASGRIFQLGDTDFAGLSALARHVLTLPQTGSFMNAWRIVRPITSQPIERLFVPDSSGQLVQTSVQGFEKEHRNQLKTPVGQYTELPVVLSELFGLITEARAGYQKGVEDSSVITKVKAIVEEQ
;
A
#
# COMPACT_ATOMS: atom_id res chain seq x y z
N MET A 1 33.27 14.51 27.37
CA MET A 1 31.96 13.84 27.46
C MET A 1 31.18 14.29 26.25
N SER A 2 31.16 13.48 25.20
CA SER A 2 30.43 13.80 23.97
C SER A 2 29.05 13.18 24.08
N ASP A 3 28.04 14.01 24.29
CA ASP A 3 26.64 13.61 24.12
C ASP A 3 26.39 13.42 22.62
N SER A 4 26.26 12.16 22.22
CA SER A 4 25.66 11.81 20.94
C SER A 4 24.18 12.20 20.98
N PRO A 5 23.67 13.00 20.03
CA PRO A 5 22.25 13.30 19.99
C PRO A 5 21.51 12.00 19.69
N LEU A 6 20.57 11.65 20.57
CA LEU A 6 19.61 10.57 20.38
C LEU A 6 19.01 10.72 18.99
N LEU A 7 19.39 9.81 18.09
CA LEU A 7 18.77 9.66 16.79
C LEU A 7 17.27 9.49 17.05
N SER A 8 16.48 10.51 16.72
CA SER A 8 15.04 10.40 16.69
C SER A 8 14.70 9.36 15.63
N THR A 9 14.58 8.12 16.06
CA THR A 9 13.91 7.07 15.31
C THR A 9 12.46 7.43 15.38
N THR A 10 11.94 8.13 14.37
CA THR A 10 10.50 8.29 14.20
C THR A 10 9.94 6.88 14.01
N GLN A 11 9.55 6.26 15.13
CA GLN A 11 8.92 4.95 15.14
C GLN A 11 7.63 5.12 14.36
N TRP A 12 7.50 4.38 13.25
CA TRP A 12 6.24 4.32 12.54
C TRP A 12 5.13 3.97 13.53
N SER A 13 4.10 4.80 13.59
CA SER A 13 2.93 4.60 14.43
C SER A 13 1.71 4.94 13.60
N SER A 14 0.74 4.03 13.58
CA SER A 14 -0.56 4.23 12.97
C SER A 14 -1.59 3.64 13.91
N GLU A 15 -2.68 4.36 14.14
CA GLU A 15 -3.80 3.87 14.96
C GLU A 15 -4.46 2.62 14.35
N TYR A 16 -4.28 2.39 13.05
CA TYR A 16 -4.83 1.24 12.32
C TYR A 16 -3.88 0.04 12.29
N VAL A 17 -2.71 0.10 12.95
CA VAL A 17 -1.77 -1.03 13.04
C VAL A 17 -2.50 -2.28 13.54
N GLY A 18 -2.26 -3.44 12.92
CA GLY A 18 -2.92 -4.71 13.26
C GLY A 18 -4.32 -4.86 12.67
N TRP A 19 -4.70 -4.04 11.67
CA TRP A 19 -6.00 -4.16 10.98
C TRP A 19 -6.15 -5.56 10.37
N HIS A 20 -5.07 -6.14 9.86
CA HIS A 20 -5.08 -7.45 9.20
C HIS A 20 -5.43 -8.56 10.20
N ASP A 21 -4.77 -8.58 11.36
CA ASP A 21 -5.02 -9.58 12.42
C ASP A 21 -6.40 -9.41 13.07
N ARG A 22 -6.90 -8.18 13.18
CA ARG A 22 -8.24 -7.90 13.73
C ARG A 22 -9.37 -8.24 12.76
N SER A 23 -9.09 -8.32 11.46
CA SER A 23 -10.12 -8.49 10.45
C SER A 23 -10.66 -9.92 10.43
N ALA A 24 -11.97 -10.06 10.29
CA ALA A 24 -12.60 -11.36 10.15
C ALA A 24 -12.52 -11.84 8.69
N PRO A 25 -12.37 -13.14 8.43
CA PRO A 25 -12.59 -13.68 7.09
C PRO A 25 -13.98 -13.30 6.58
N HIS A 26 -14.10 -13.02 5.28
CA HIS A 26 -15.39 -12.76 4.66
C HIS A 26 -16.29 -14.00 4.79
N ARG A 27 -17.58 -13.81 5.11
CA ARG A 27 -18.49 -14.94 5.40
C ARG A 27 -18.76 -15.83 4.19
N SER A 28 -18.80 -15.23 3.01
CA SER A 28 -19.03 -15.91 1.74
C SER A 28 -18.02 -15.39 0.70
N PRO A 29 -16.74 -15.80 0.78
CA PRO A 29 -15.70 -15.27 -0.10
C PRO A 29 -15.99 -15.54 -1.58
N ASP A 30 -16.59 -16.70 -1.89
CA ASP A 30 -16.93 -17.11 -3.26
C ASP A 30 -18.02 -16.24 -3.91
N ASP A 31 -18.85 -15.57 -3.10
CA ASP A 31 -19.91 -14.67 -3.57
C ASP A 31 -19.38 -13.26 -3.87
N PHE A 32 -18.16 -12.94 -3.43
CA PHE A 32 -17.56 -11.62 -3.66
C PHE A 32 -16.85 -11.59 -5.01
N THR A 33 -17.26 -10.65 -5.87
CA THR A 33 -16.56 -10.35 -7.12
C THR A 33 -16.06 -8.91 -7.08
N PRO A 34 -14.74 -8.67 -7.20
CA PRO A 34 -14.18 -7.33 -7.38
C PRO A 34 -14.84 -6.62 -8.56
N THR A 35 -15.31 -5.39 -8.34
CA THR A 35 -15.86 -4.53 -9.40
C THR A 35 -15.24 -3.14 -9.34
N ARG A 36 -15.25 -2.44 -10.48
CA ARG A 36 -14.76 -1.06 -10.56
C ARG A 36 -15.59 -0.10 -9.71
N ASP A 37 -16.91 -0.29 -9.65
CA ASP A 37 -17.81 0.56 -8.86
C ASP A 37 -17.56 0.48 -7.35
N ALA A 38 -17.14 -0.68 -6.85
CA ALA A 38 -16.83 -0.87 -5.44
C ALA A 38 -15.36 -0.59 -5.10
N PHE A 39 -14.50 -0.30 -6.09
CA PHE A 39 -13.06 -0.18 -5.91
C PHE A 39 -12.68 1.04 -5.09
N VAL A 40 -11.87 0.84 -4.03
CA VAL A 40 -11.33 1.93 -3.21
C VAL A 40 -9.88 2.20 -3.54
N PHE A 41 -9.02 1.19 -3.44
CA PHE A 41 -7.63 1.25 -3.90
C PHE A 41 -7.05 -0.15 -4.06
N ALA A 42 -5.94 -0.25 -4.80
CA ALA A 42 -5.11 -1.45 -4.84
C ALA A 42 -3.63 -1.11 -4.77
N VAL A 43 -2.84 -2.09 -4.33
CA VAL A 43 -1.39 -2.02 -4.26
C VAL A 43 -0.82 -3.21 -5.01
N LEU A 44 -0.06 -2.90 -6.05
CA LEU A 44 0.74 -3.87 -6.78
C LEU A 44 2.21 -3.71 -6.41
N ARG A 45 2.96 -4.81 -6.43
CA ARG A 45 4.37 -4.85 -6.11
C ARG A 45 5.18 -5.10 -7.38
N ASN A 46 6.10 -4.19 -7.69
CA ASN A 46 7.11 -4.41 -8.71
C ASN A 46 8.43 -4.83 -8.05
N ALA A 47 8.81 -6.09 -8.23
CA ALA A 47 10.07 -6.65 -7.75
C ALA A 47 10.74 -7.47 -8.86
N PRO A 48 12.07 -7.69 -8.83
CA PRO A 48 12.77 -8.40 -9.90
C PRO A 48 12.21 -9.80 -10.20
N ALA A 49 11.79 -10.55 -9.17
CA ALA A 49 11.22 -11.89 -9.32
C ALA A 49 9.70 -11.91 -9.55
N ASP A 50 9.03 -10.76 -9.44
CA ASP A 50 7.59 -10.61 -9.57
C ASP A 50 7.26 -9.14 -9.93
N PRO A 51 7.32 -8.77 -11.23
CA PRO A 51 7.22 -7.37 -11.65
C PRO A 51 5.81 -6.81 -11.49
N ASN A 52 4.79 -7.67 -11.35
CA ASN A 52 3.38 -7.31 -11.20
C ASN A 52 2.74 -8.10 -10.05
N GLY A 53 3.44 -8.22 -8.92
CA GLY A 53 2.93 -8.87 -7.73
C GLY A 53 1.71 -8.15 -7.17
N PHE A 54 0.89 -8.86 -6.40
CA PHE A 54 -0.23 -8.29 -5.67
C PHE A 54 0.14 -8.13 -4.18
N THR A 55 -0.35 -7.06 -3.55
CA THR A 55 -0.14 -6.81 -2.12
C THR A 55 -1.46 -6.62 -1.37
N LEU A 56 -2.34 -5.73 -1.83
CA LEU A 56 -3.58 -5.39 -1.12
C LEU A 56 -4.59 -4.78 -2.09
N ALA A 57 -5.88 -5.00 -1.87
CA ALA A 57 -6.93 -4.15 -2.43
C ALA A 57 -8.09 -3.97 -1.45
N LEU A 58 -8.72 -2.79 -1.47
CA LEU A 58 -9.90 -2.47 -0.68
C LEU A 58 -11.10 -2.19 -1.58
N PHE A 59 -12.27 -2.65 -1.14
CA PHE A 59 -13.55 -2.47 -1.80
C PHE A 59 -14.64 -2.09 -0.80
N THR A 60 -15.65 -1.33 -1.23
CA THR A 60 -16.85 -1.08 -0.42
C THR A 60 -17.75 -2.32 -0.33
N PRO A 61 -18.51 -2.53 0.77
CA PRO A 61 -18.61 -1.61 1.91
C PRO A 61 -17.41 -1.65 2.87
N ASN A 62 -16.78 -2.80 3.17
CA ASN A 62 -15.54 -2.83 3.97
C ASN A 62 -14.72 -4.10 3.68
N ILE A 63 -14.44 -4.37 2.42
CA ILE A 63 -13.74 -5.58 2.00
C ILE A 63 -12.26 -5.28 1.79
N ALA A 64 -11.38 -6.15 2.26
CA ALA A 64 -9.98 -6.18 1.84
C ALA A 64 -9.62 -7.53 1.25
N ILE A 65 -8.72 -7.51 0.27
CA ILE A 65 -8.10 -8.69 -0.30
C ILE A 65 -6.60 -8.58 -0.07
N ASP A 66 -6.01 -9.55 0.61
CA ASP A 66 -4.59 -9.54 0.96
C ASP A 66 -3.70 -10.20 -0.11
N ALA A 67 -2.38 -10.19 0.08
CA ALA A 67 -1.43 -10.69 -0.91
C ALA A 67 -1.63 -12.17 -1.28
N SER A 68 -2.28 -12.96 -0.42
CA SER A 68 -2.60 -14.37 -0.66
C SER A 68 -3.94 -14.57 -1.37
N GLY A 69 -4.68 -13.49 -1.65
CA GLY A 69 -6.03 -13.53 -2.20
C GLY A 69 -7.11 -13.80 -1.16
N ARG A 70 -6.79 -13.77 0.15
CA ARG A 70 -7.80 -13.96 1.20
C ARG A 70 -8.67 -12.72 1.30
N ILE A 71 -9.98 -12.95 1.38
CA ILE A 71 -10.98 -11.88 1.45
C ILE A 71 -11.38 -11.70 2.92
N PHE A 72 -11.27 -10.46 3.40
CA PHE A 72 -11.59 -10.06 4.76
C PHE A 72 -12.71 -9.03 4.80
N GLN A 73 -13.50 -9.10 5.86
CA GLN A 73 -14.40 -8.05 6.29
C GLN A 73 -13.68 -7.19 7.34
N LEU A 74 -13.41 -5.93 6.99
CA LEU A 74 -12.80 -4.95 7.88
C LEU A 74 -13.86 -4.36 8.82
N GLY A 75 -13.42 -3.96 10.01
CA GLY A 75 -14.19 -3.07 10.86
C GLY A 75 -14.29 -1.66 10.25
N ASP A 76 -15.33 -0.91 10.62
CA ASP A 76 -15.59 0.42 10.09
C ASP A 76 -14.43 1.39 10.29
N THR A 77 -13.82 1.38 11.47
CA THR A 77 -12.67 2.24 11.80
C THR A 77 -11.47 1.96 10.89
N ASP A 78 -11.08 0.69 10.73
CA ASP A 78 -9.94 0.31 9.92
C ASP A 78 -10.19 0.65 8.43
N PHE A 79 -11.39 0.31 7.92
CA PHE A 79 -11.75 0.62 6.54
C PHE A 79 -11.76 2.13 6.26
N ALA A 80 -12.37 2.93 7.14
CA ALA A 80 -12.40 4.38 6.99
C ALA A 80 -11.00 4.98 7.04
N GLY A 81 -10.15 4.52 7.97
CA GLY A 81 -8.76 4.95 8.11
C GLY A 81 -7.90 4.69 6.88
N LEU A 82 -7.85 3.43 6.44
CA LEU A 82 -7.12 3.03 5.24
C LEU A 82 -7.60 3.78 3.99
N SER A 83 -8.92 3.92 3.83
CA SER A 83 -9.53 4.67 2.71
C SER A 83 -9.18 6.16 2.74
N ALA A 84 -9.20 6.78 3.93
CA ALA A 84 -8.86 8.19 4.11
C ALA A 84 -7.37 8.45 3.81
N LEU A 85 -6.48 7.59 4.30
CA LEU A 85 -5.05 7.65 3.99
C LEU A 85 -4.79 7.54 2.48
N ALA A 86 -5.42 6.57 1.82
CA ALA A 86 -5.28 6.38 0.37
C ALA A 86 -5.76 7.61 -0.43
N ARG A 87 -6.90 8.22 -0.05
CA ARG A 87 -7.38 9.44 -0.68
C ARG A 87 -6.47 10.65 -0.41
N HIS A 88 -5.93 10.77 0.80
CA HIS A 88 -5.01 11.85 1.14
C HIS A 88 -3.71 11.78 0.33
N VAL A 89 -3.26 10.58 -0.08
CA VAL A 89 -2.12 10.45 -1.01
C VAL A 89 -2.34 11.21 -2.34
N LEU A 90 -3.58 11.39 -2.80
CA LEU A 90 -3.90 12.13 -4.03
C LEU A 90 -3.54 13.62 -3.96
N THR A 91 -3.36 14.18 -2.76
CA THR A 91 -2.98 15.60 -2.59
C THR A 91 -1.48 15.82 -2.67
N LEU A 92 -0.68 14.75 -2.75
CA LEU A 92 0.77 14.84 -2.80
C LEU A 92 1.25 15.23 -4.20
N PRO A 93 2.39 15.94 -4.31
CA PRO A 93 2.97 16.27 -5.60
C PRO A 93 3.38 15.00 -6.36
N GLN A 94 3.26 15.04 -7.67
CA GLN A 94 3.89 14.03 -8.52
C GLN A 94 5.41 14.15 -8.43
N THR A 95 6.08 13.00 -8.38
CA THR A 95 7.54 12.91 -8.30
C THR A 95 8.25 13.17 -9.63
N GLY A 96 7.51 13.12 -10.76
CA GLY A 96 8.06 13.20 -12.12
C GLY A 96 8.94 12.01 -12.51
N SER A 97 9.00 10.98 -11.67
CA SER A 97 9.91 9.85 -11.83
C SER A 97 9.17 8.59 -12.31
N PHE A 98 9.93 7.56 -12.73
CA PHE A 98 9.35 6.28 -13.14
C PHE A 98 8.36 5.75 -12.10
N MET A 99 7.15 5.39 -12.56
CA MET A 99 6.01 4.95 -11.76
C MET A 99 5.53 5.92 -10.66
N ASN A 100 5.83 7.22 -10.79
CA ASN A 100 5.56 8.21 -9.75
C ASN A 100 6.12 7.78 -8.37
N ALA A 101 7.34 7.25 -8.36
CA ALA A 101 7.91 6.61 -7.17
C ALA A 101 8.67 7.57 -6.25
N TRP A 102 8.25 7.62 -4.99
CA TRP A 102 8.98 8.18 -3.86
C TRP A 102 10.08 7.20 -3.45
N ARG A 103 11.35 7.55 -3.69
CA ARG A 103 12.48 6.62 -3.49
C ARG A 103 13.18 6.90 -2.18
N ILE A 104 13.19 5.91 -1.29
CA ILE A 104 13.89 6.03 -0.01
C ILE A 104 15.36 5.61 -0.16
N VAL A 105 16.25 6.28 0.54
CA VAL A 105 17.67 5.91 0.64
C VAL A 105 17.78 4.52 1.27
N ARG A 106 18.44 3.60 0.57
CA ARG A 106 18.70 2.22 1.02
C ARG A 106 20.11 1.80 0.60
N PRO A 107 20.78 0.91 1.37
CA PRO A 107 22.12 0.42 1.03
C PRO A 107 22.17 -0.38 -0.29
N ILE A 108 21.07 -1.04 -0.66
CA ILE A 108 20.96 -1.85 -1.89
C ILE A 108 20.06 -1.19 -2.93
N THR A 109 20.32 -1.45 -4.21
CA THR A 109 19.65 -0.80 -5.36
C THR A 109 18.39 -1.53 -5.83
N SER A 110 18.30 -2.85 -5.67
CA SER A 110 17.20 -3.70 -6.17
C SER A 110 15.99 -3.77 -5.24
N GLN A 111 15.61 -2.63 -4.66
CA GLN A 111 14.48 -2.56 -3.74
C GLN A 111 13.14 -2.62 -4.49
N PRO A 112 12.14 -3.34 -3.96
CA PRO A 112 10.80 -3.41 -4.53
C PRO A 112 10.14 -2.04 -4.54
N ILE A 113 9.24 -1.85 -5.50
CA ILE A 113 8.37 -0.68 -5.62
C ILE A 113 6.94 -1.13 -5.33
N GLU A 114 6.35 -0.65 -4.25
CA GLU A 114 4.91 -0.79 -4.00
C GLU A 114 4.20 0.34 -4.74
N ARG A 115 3.24 0.00 -5.60
CA ARG A 115 2.50 0.89 -6.51
C ARG A 115 1.05 0.97 -6.04
N LEU A 116 0.68 2.09 -5.43
CA LEU A 116 -0.68 2.36 -4.99
C LEU A 116 -1.48 2.99 -6.14
N PHE A 117 -2.68 2.47 -6.36
CA PHE A 117 -3.67 2.97 -7.33
C PHE A 117 -4.93 3.38 -6.59
N VAL A 118 -5.32 4.65 -6.73
CA VAL A 118 -6.49 5.23 -6.07
C VAL A 118 -7.31 5.97 -7.12
N PRO A 119 -8.64 5.79 -7.21
CA PRO A 119 -9.48 6.59 -8.08
C PRO A 119 -9.53 8.04 -7.58
N ASP A 120 -9.38 8.99 -8.49
CA ASP A 120 -9.63 10.40 -8.22
C ASP A 120 -11.14 10.73 -8.27
N SER A 121 -11.48 12.02 -8.15
CA SER A 121 -12.87 12.48 -8.19
C SER A 121 -13.57 12.26 -9.53
N SER A 122 -12.83 11.98 -10.61
CA SER A 122 -13.37 11.62 -11.93
C SER A 122 -13.49 10.11 -12.11
N GLY A 123 -13.00 9.31 -11.17
CA GLY A 123 -12.91 7.85 -11.27
C GLY A 123 -11.68 7.37 -12.06
N GLN A 124 -10.76 8.26 -12.42
CA GLN A 124 -9.49 7.88 -13.05
C GLN A 124 -8.52 7.39 -11.98
N LEU A 125 -7.85 6.27 -12.25
CA LEU A 125 -6.88 5.69 -11.33
C LEU A 125 -5.55 6.47 -11.36
N VAL A 126 -5.22 7.12 -10.25
CA VAL A 126 -3.95 7.81 -10.04
C VAL A 126 -2.97 6.87 -9.35
N GLN A 127 -1.76 6.78 -9.91
CA GLN A 127 -0.69 5.95 -9.36
C GLN A 127 0.28 6.79 -8.50
N THR A 128 0.54 6.34 -7.28
CA THR A 128 1.63 6.83 -6.42
C THR A 128 2.42 5.64 -5.89
N SER A 129 3.74 5.66 -6.00
CA SER A 129 4.55 4.50 -5.61
C SER A 129 5.57 4.84 -4.54
N VAL A 130 5.98 3.86 -3.73
CA VAL A 130 7.10 3.99 -2.79
C VAL A 130 8.10 2.87 -3.03
N GLN A 131 9.37 3.23 -3.18
CA GLN A 131 10.46 2.27 -3.35
C GLN A 131 11.24 2.09 -2.06
N GLY A 132 11.36 0.83 -1.63
CA GLY A 132 12.18 0.44 -0.49
C GLY A 132 11.60 0.80 0.88
N PHE A 133 10.28 0.91 1.02
CA PHE A 133 9.65 1.16 2.33
C PHE A 133 9.90 0.04 3.33
N GLU A 134 10.25 0.39 4.57
CA GLU A 134 10.42 -0.54 5.70
C GLU A 134 10.03 0.20 7.00
N LYS A 135 9.12 -0.38 7.81
CA LYS A 135 8.49 0.28 8.98
C LYS A 135 9.47 0.90 9.98
N GLU A 136 10.61 0.25 10.21
CA GLU A 136 11.55 0.60 11.28
C GLU A 136 12.80 1.34 10.79
N HIS A 137 12.83 1.72 9.51
CA HIS A 137 13.99 2.35 8.89
C HIS A 137 13.77 3.83 8.59
N ARG A 138 14.88 4.56 8.40
CA ARG A 138 14.84 5.97 8.01
C ARG A 138 14.10 6.14 6.68
N ASN A 139 13.26 7.15 6.62
CA ASN A 139 12.43 7.47 5.47
C ASN A 139 12.99 8.62 4.61
N GLN A 140 14.30 8.89 4.69
CA GLN A 140 14.97 9.90 3.88
C GLN A 140 14.85 9.58 2.38
N LEU A 141 14.46 10.58 1.57
CA LEU A 141 14.35 10.42 0.13
C LEU A 141 15.72 10.52 -0.55
N LYS A 142 15.93 9.73 -1.60
CA LYS A 142 17.13 9.81 -2.48
C LYS A 142 17.20 11.15 -3.21
N THR A 143 16.04 11.68 -3.60
CA THR A 143 15.89 12.97 -4.25
C THR A 143 14.68 13.65 -3.62
N PRO A 144 14.80 14.91 -3.20
CA PRO A 144 13.65 15.66 -2.68
C PRO A 144 12.53 15.76 -3.72
N VAL A 145 11.28 15.77 -3.25
CA VAL A 145 10.09 15.97 -4.08
C VAL A 145 9.37 17.22 -3.59
N GLY A 146 9.44 18.30 -4.36
CA GLY A 146 8.98 19.61 -3.88
C GLY A 146 9.70 20.00 -2.58
N GLN A 147 8.94 20.18 -1.50
CA GLN A 147 9.47 20.52 -0.17
C GLN A 147 9.88 19.30 0.67
N TYR A 148 9.60 18.08 0.23
CA TYR A 148 9.82 16.87 1.02
C TYR A 148 11.24 16.34 0.82
N THR A 149 12.00 16.23 1.90
CA THR A 149 13.30 15.55 1.97
C THR A 149 13.20 14.15 2.60
N GLU A 150 12.08 13.88 3.27
CA GLU A 150 11.70 12.60 3.85
C GLU A 150 10.33 12.17 3.30
N LEU A 151 10.02 10.87 3.41
CA LEU A 151 8.73 10.34 2.98
C LEU A 151 7.60 11.05 3.77
N PRO A 152 6.61 11.64 3.10
CA PRO A 152 5.44 12.22 3.76
C PRO A 152 4.80 11.24 4.76
N VAL A 153 4.35 11.76 5.90
CA VAL A 153 3.76 10.96 7.00
C VAL A 153 2.61 10.07 6.48
N VAL A 154 1.72 10.61 5.64
CA VAL A 154 0.61 9.85 5.04
C VAL A 154 1.08 8.63 4.23
N LEU A 155 2.19 8.75 3.49
CA LEU A 155 2.77 7.62 2.75
C LEU A 155 3.44 6.65 3.72
N SER A 156 4.16 7.14 4.73
CA SER A 156 4.78 6.29 5.74
C SER A 156 3.72 5.45 6.47
N GLU A 157 2.65 6.09 6.95
CA GLU A 157 1.52 5.45 7.62
C GLU A 157 0.88 4.38 6.73
N LEU A 158 0.39 4.77 5.55
CA LEU A 158 -0.31 3.86 4.66
C LEU A 158 0.58 2.68 4.20
N PHE A 159 1.82 2.94 3.80
CA PHE A 159 2.72 1.87 3.33
C PHE A 159 3.16 0.95 4.46
N GLY A 160 3.18 1.43 5.71
CA GLY A 160 3.27 0.56 6.88
C GLY A 160 2.06 -0.37 7.00
N LEU A 161 0.84 0.15 6.94
CA LEU A 161 -0.37 -0.68 7.03
C LEU A 161 -0.44 -1.71 5.89
N ILE A 162 -0.05 -1.32 4.68
CA ILE A 162 0.02 -2.18 3.49
C ILE A 162 0.91 -3.41 3.73
N THR A 163 2.01 -3.29 4.49
CA THR A 163 2.89 -4.44 4.76
C THR A 163 2.19 -5.59 5.50
N GLU A 164 1.14 -5.28 6.27
CA GLU A 164 0.39 -6.28 7.04
C GLU A 164 -0.39 -7.22 6.13
N ALA A 165 -0.82 -6.75 4.95
CA ALA A 165 -1.49 -7.58 3.94
C ALA A 165 -0.60 -8.70 3.37
N ARG A 166 0.72 -8.68 3.67
CA ARG A 166 1.67 -9.72 3.27
C ARG A 166 1.92 -10.74 4.37
N ALA A 167 1.27 -10.64 5.53
CA ALA A 167 1.43 -11.57 6.64
C ALA A 167 1.02 -13.00 6.21
N GLY A 168 1.98 -13.92 6.26
CA GLY A 168 1.79 -15.32 5.86
C GLY A 168 1.74 -15.56 4.35
N TYR A 169 2.06 -14.56 3.51
CA TYR A 169 2.11 -14.74 2.06
C TYR A 169 3.19 -15.75 1.64
N GLN A 170 2.79 -16.69 0.79
CA GLN A 170 3.68 -17.66 0.15
C GLN A 170 3.39 -17.68 -1.35
N LYS A 171 4.43 -17.35 -2.14
CA LYS A 171 4.32 -17.34 -3.60
C LYS A 171 4.01 -18.73 -4.14
N GLY A 172 3.05 -18.83 -5.06
CA GLY A 172 2.57 -20.06 -5.69
C GLY A 172 1.43 -20.76 -4.93
N VAL A 173 0.96 -20.18 -3.81
CA VAL A 173 -0.12 -20.75 -2.98
C VAL A 173 -1.34 -19.79 -2.92
N GLU A 174 -1.21 -18.59 -3.48
CA GLU A 174 -2.25 -17.58 -3.51
C GLU A 174 -3.48 -17.99 -4.35
N ASP A 175 -4.65 -17.45 -3.97
CA ASP A 175 -5.83 -17.48 -4.83
C ASP A 175 -5.64 -16.50 -6.00
N SER A 176 -5.10 -17.03 -7.09
CA SER A 176 -4.86 -16.27 -8.31
C SER A 176 -6.13 -15.77 -9.01
N SER A 177 -7.30 -16.36 -8.73
CA SER A 177 -8.54 -16.04 -9.43
C SER A 177 -9.06 -14.66 -9.05
N VAL A 178 -9.14 -14.37 -7.75
CA VAL A 178 -9.55 -13.06 -7.23
C VAL A 178 -8.50 -11.99 -7.52
N ILE A 179 -7.21 -12.33 -7.39
CA ILE A 179 -6.10 -11.41 -7.66
C ILE A 179 -6.12 -10.97 -9.14
N THR A 180 -6.38 -11.89 -10.06
CA THR A 180 -6.49 -11.57 -11.50
C THR A 180 -7.62 -10.57 -11.76
N LYS A 181 -8.78 -10.75 -11.11
CA LYS A 181 -9.90 -9.80 -11.24
C LYS A 181 -9.54 -8.41 -10.72
N VAL A 182 -8.82 -8.32 -9.60
CA VAL A 182 -8.35 -7.04 -9.05
C VAL A 182 -7.35 -6.37 -10.00
N LYS A 183 -6.39 -7.13 -10.55
CA LYS A 183 -5.41 -6.61 -11.51
C LYS A 183 -6.07 -6.09 -12.78
N ALA A 184 -7.10 -6.77 -13.28
CA ALA A 184 -7.86 -6.30 -14.45
C ALA A 184 -8.45 -4.89 -14.20
N ILE A 185 -9.02 -4.62 -13.03
CA ILE A 185 -9.53 -3.28 -12.67
C ILE A 185 -8.43 -2.21 -12.76
N VAL A 186 -7.21 -2.55 -12.34
CA VAL A 186 -6.06 -1.63 -12.33
C VAL A 186 -5.48 -1.43 -13.73
N GLU A 187 -5.51 -2.47 -14.57
CA GLU A 187 -4.92 -2.49 -15.92
C GLU A 187 -5.86 -1.96 -17.02
N GLU A 188 -7.18 -1.91 -16.77
CA GLU A 188 -8.20 -1.30 -17.65
C GLU A 188 -8.14 0.25 -17.71
N GLN A 189 -6.95 0.83 -17.82
CA GLN A 189 -6.76 2.28 -18.02
C GLN A 189 -6.80 2.67 -19.50
#